data_AF-A0AB73BJA6-F1
#
_entry.id   AF-A0AB73BJA6-F1
#
_cell.length_a   1.000
_cell.length_b   1.000
_cell.length_c   1.000
_cell.angle_alpha   90.00
_cell.angle_beta   90.00
_cell.angle_gamma   90.00
#
_symmetry.space_group_name_H-M   'P 1'
#
loop_
_entity.id
_entity.type
_entity.pdbx_description
1 polymer ?
#
loop_
_entity_poly.entity_id
_entity_poly.type
_entity_poly.pdbx_seq_one_letter_code
_entity_poly.pdbx_strand_id
1 'polypeptide(L)'
;MEQQSQQTLTNLVYDIYEDPTLMEEHQVLINPLLSDLVATAPAGFEGMATMINTHISNGFKFKNPKIQKFELESGLLKLKTYFQKINL
;
A
#
# COMPACT_ATOMS: atom_id res chain seq x y z
N MET A 1 13.09 -2.17 -3.54
CA MET A 1 12.09 -1.61 -4.47
C MET A 1 12.60 -0.32 -5.09
N GLU A 2 12.54 -0.19 -6.42
CA GLU A 2 12.94 1.01 -7.17
C GLU A 2 11.95 2.18 -7.00
N GLN A 3 12.43 3.44 -7.12
CA GLN A 3 11.60 4.65 -6.94
C GLN A 3 10.35 4.68 -7.83
N GLN A 4 10.44 4.20 -9.07
CA GLN A 4 9.28 4.14 -9.96
C GLN A 4 8.18 3.25 -9.36
N SER A 5 8.53 2.05 -8.89
CA SER A 5 7.60 1.14 -8.22
C SER A 5 6.99 1.73 -6.95
N GLN A 6 7.76 2.53 -6.20
CA GLN A 6 7.27 3.24 -5.00
C GLN A 6 6.17 4.26 -5.36
N GLN A 7 6.38 5.03 -6.43
CA GLN A 7 5.40 6.00 -6.93
C GLN A 7 4.17 5.29 -7.50
N THR A 8 4.36 4.25 -8.32
CA THR A 8 3.27 3.45 -8.88
C THR A 8 2.40 2.86 -7.77
N LEU A 9 3.00 2.23 -6.75
CA LEU A 9 2.25 1.69 -5.61
C LEU A 9 1.46 2.80 -4.88
N THR A 10 2.09 3.95 -4.64
CA THR A 10 1.44 5.07 -3.94
C THR A 10 0.22 5.58 -4.72
N ASN A 11 0.35 5.75 -6.04
CA ASN A 11 -0.73 6.25 -6.88
C ASN A 11 -1.88 5.24 -6.97
N LEU A 12 -1.59 3.96 -7.23
CA LEU A 12 -2.62 2.93 -7.35
C LEU A 12 -3.46 2.80 -6.07
N VAL A 13 -2.82 2.88 -4.90
CA VAL A 13 -3.52 2.82 -3.60
C VAL A 13 -4.29 4.11 -3.33
N TYR A 14 -3.79 5.26 -3.79
CA TYR A 14 -4.49 6.53 -3.70
C TYR A 14 -5.75 6.53 -4.57
N ASP A 15 -5.65 6.01 -5.80
CA ASP A 15 -6.77 5.93 -6.73
C ASP A 15 -7.93 5.09 -6.16
N ILE A 16 -7.65 3.92 -5.56
CA ILE A 16 -8.72 3.10 -4.94
C ILE A 16 -9.25 3.69 -3.62
N TYR A 17 -8.47 4.57 -2.98
CA TYR A 17 -8.93 5.30 -1.79
C TYR A 17 -9.93 6.41 -2.16
N GLU A 18 -9.67 7.11 -3.26
CA GLU A 18 -10.56 8.15 -3.79
C GLU A 18 -11.76 7.55 -4.54
N ASP A 19 -11.53 6.51 -5.34
CA ASP A 19 -12.53 5.82 -6.15
C ASP A 19 -12.48 4.28 -5.94
N PRO A 20 -13.29 3.75 -5.01
CA PRO A 20 -13.38 2.31 -4.77
C PRO A 20 -13.86 1.47 -5.97
N THR A 21 -14.38 2.08 -7.04
CA THR A 21 -14.80 1.33 -8.24
C THR A 21 -13.61 0.75 -9.00
N LEU A 22 -12.42 1.32 -8.82
CA LEU A 22 -11.17 0.87 -9.44
C LEU A 22 -10.54 -0.34 -8.73
N MET A 23 -11.15 -0.80 -7.63
CA MET A 23 -10.48 -1.72 -6.71
C MET A 23 -10.16 -3.08 -7.33
N GLU A 24 -11.04 -3.66 -8.14
CA GLU A 24 -10.79 -4.94 -8.81
C GLU A 24 -9.64 -4.85 -9.83
N GLU A 25 -9.62 -3.78 -10.63
CA GLU A 25 -8.57 -3.53 -11.63
C GLU A 25 -7.22 -3.24 -10.96
N HIS A 26 -7.21 -2.39 -9.94
CA HIS A 26 -5.96 -1.98 -9.30
C HIS A 26 -5.40 -3.06 -8.37
N GLN A 27 -6.22 -3.94 -7.80
CA GLN A 27 -5.75 -4.99 -6.89
C GLN A 27 -4.72 -5.91 -7.55
N VAL A 28 -4.92 -6.27 -8.82
CA VAL A 28 -3.98 -7.14 -9.55
C VAL A 28 -2.61 -6.47 -9.79
N LEU A 29 -2.58 -5.14 -9.85
CA LEU A 29 -1.36 -4.34 -9.98
C LEU A 29 -0.69 -4.06 -8.63
N ILE A 30 -1.49 -3.89 -7.57
CA ILE A 30 -1.02 -3.57 -6.22
C ILE A 30 -0.39 -4.80 -5.54
N ASN A 31 -0.99 -5.98 -5.66
CA ASN A 31 -0.54 -7.18 -4.95
C ASN A 31 0.95 -7.55 -5.21
N PRO A 32 1.45 -7.54 -6.46
CA PRO A 32 2.88 -7.77 -6.72
C PRO A 32 3.78 -6.71 -6.09
N LEU A 33 3.37 -5.43 -6.12
CA LEU A 33 4.12 -4.33 -5.53
C LEU A 33 4.18 -4.42 -4.01
N LEU A 34 3.09 -4.82 -3.34
CA LEU A 34 3.11 -5.07 -1.90
C LEU A 34 4.01 -6.25 -1.52
N SER A 35 4.05 -7.28 -2.36
CA SER A 35 4.94 -8.42 -2.16
C SER A 35 6.40 -8.00 -2.28
N ASP A 36 6.74 -7.21 -3.30
CA ASP A 36 8.08 -6.63 -3.49
C ASP A 36 8.47 -5.69 -2.35
N LEU A 37 7.52 -4.88 -1.85
CA LEU A 37 7.73 -3.97 -0.72
C LEU A 37 8.21 -4.73 0.52
N VAL A 38 7.58 -5.86 0.83
CA VAL A 38 7.95 -6.70 1.98
C VAL A 38 9.27 -7.44 1.71
N ALA A 39 9.43 -8.03 0.52
CA ALA A 39 10.60 -8.82 0.18
C ALA A 39 11.90 -8.01 0.11
N THR A 40 11.80 -6.74 -0.28
CA THR A 40 12.95 -5.84 -0.47
C THR A 40 13.06 -4.78 0.62
N ALA A 41 12.32 -4.94 1.73
CA ALA A 41 12.38 -4.01 2.85
C ALA A 41 13.82 -3.94 3.42
N PRO A 42 14.38 -2.73 3.60
CA PRO A 42 15.67 -2.58 4.25
C PRO A 42 15.65 -3.09 5.70
N ALA A 43 16.82 -3.46 6.22
CA ALA A 43 16.96 -3.89 7.60
C ALA A 43 16.45 -2.81 8.58
N GLY A 44 15.61 -3.20 9.53
CA GLY A 44 14.95 -2.31 10.49
C GLY A 44 13.63 -1.70 10.01
N PHE A 45 13.21 -1.97 8.77
CA PHE A 45 11.97 -1.47 8.19
C PHE A 45 10.96 -2.58 7.81
N GLU A 46 11.30 -3.85 8.02
CA GLU A 46 10.50 -5.03 7.65
C GLU A 46 9.13 -5.03 8.34
N GLY A 47 9.10 -4.64 9.62
CA GLY A 47 7.84 -4.52 10.37
C GLY A 47 6.91 -3.44 9.80
N MET A 48 7.49 -2.32 9.33
CA MET A 48 6.72 -1.24 8.71
C MET A 48 6.20 -1.66 7.33
N ALA A 49 7.02 -2.31 6.51
CA ALA A 49 6.60 -2.88 5.23
C ALA A 49 5.46 -3.90 5.40
N THR A 50 5.57 -4.78 6.41
CA THR A 50 4.52 -5.76 6.74
C THR A 50 3.23 -5.10 7.19
N MET A 51 3.30 -4.04 8.02
CA MET A 51 2.13 -3.27 8.44
C MET A 51 1.43 -2.58 7.25
N ILE A 52 2.20 -1.99 6.33
CA ILE A 52 1.66 -1.38 5.11
C ILE A 52 0.93 -2.43 4.27
N ASN A 53 1.58 -3.56 4.00
CA ASN A 53 0.96 -4.66 3.27
C ASN A 53 -0.34 -5.14 3.93
N THR A 54 -0.34 -5.26 5.27
CA THR A 54 -1.52 -5.70 6.03
C THR A 54 -2.69 -4.75 5.85
N HIS A 55 -2.48 -3.45 6.04
CA HIS A 55 -3.54 -2.44 5.89
C HIS A 55 -4.09 -2.41 4.46
N ILE A 56 -3.23 -2.35 3.45
CA ILE A 56 -3.70 -2.27 2.06
C ILE A 56 -4.40 -3.58 1.66
N SER A 57 -3.87 -4.74 2.05
CA SER A 57 -4.52 -6.03 1.84
C SER A 57 -5.90 -6.14 2.51
N ASN A 58 -6.06 -5.54 3.69
CA ASN A 58 -7.33 -5.48 4.40
C ASN A 58 -8.35 -4.60 3.68
N GLY A 59 -7.90 -3.52 3.03
CA GLY A 59 -8.74 -2.67 2.16
C GLY A 59 -9.49 -3.50 1.10
N PHE A 60 -8.83 -4.49 0.51
CA PHE A 60 -9.45 -5.40 -0.47
C PHE A 60 -10.36 -6.46 0.16
N LYS A 61 -10.07 -6.89 1.41
CA LYS A 61 -10.80 -7.98 2.08
C LYS A 61 -12.13 -7.51 2.68
N PHE A 62 -12.17 -6.30 3.22
CA PHE A 62 -13.36 -5.81 3.90
C PHE A 62 -14.39 -5.28 2.91
N LYS A 63 -15.65 -5.72 3.08
CA LYS A 63 -16.78 -5.25 2.26
C LYS A 63 -17.45 -3.98 2.81
N ASN A 64 -17.14 -3.60 4.04
CA ASN A 64 -17.70 -2.40 4.65
C ASN A 64 -16.92 -1.17 4.13
N PRO A 65 -17.57 -0.21 3.43
CA PRO A 65 -16.88 0.93 2.84
C PRO A 65 -16.12 1.81 3.85
N LYS A 66 -16.63 1.92 5.08
CA LYS A 66 -15.96 2.72 6.13
C LYS A 66 -14.68 2.04 6.61
N ILE A 67 -14.71 0.72 6.79
CA ILE A 67 -13.53 -0.06 7.22
C ILE A 67 -12.50 -0.07 6.10
N GLN A 68 -12.94 -0.32 4.86
CA GLN A 68 -12.07 -0.27 3.68
C GLN A 68 -11.37 1.09 3.55
N LYS A 69 -12.12 2.20 3.62
CA LYS A 69 -11.53 3.54 3.52
C LYS A 69 -10.51 3.80 4.64
N PHE A 70 -10.82 3.38 5.86
CA PHE A 70 -9.88 3.48 7.00
C PHE A 70 -8.59 2.68 6.76
N GLU A 71 -8.69 1.44 6.29
CA GLU A 71 -7.55 0.58 6.01
C GLU A 71 -6.65 1.17 4.92
N LEU A 72 -7.25 1.67 3.83
CA LEU A 72 -6.52 2.31 2.73
C LEU A 72 -5.84 3.61 3.18
N GLU A 73 -6.52 4.45 3.96
CA GLU A 73 -5.94 5.68 4.52
C GLU A 73 -4.75 5.39 5.45
N SER A 74 -4.92 4.42 6.35
CA SER A 74 -3.88 3.97 7.27
C SER A 74 -2.67 3.40 6.51
N GLY A 75 -2.93 2.63 5.45
CA GLY A 75 -1.91 2.11 4.54
C GLY A 75 -1.14 3.23 3.83
N LEU A 76 -1.85 4.20 3.24
CA LEU A 76 -1.26 5.35 2.52
C LEU A 76 -0.39 6.22 3.42
N LEU A 77 -0.85 6.55 4.63
CA LEU A 77 -0.08 7.36 5.57
C LEU A 77 1.26 6.68 5.92
N LYS A 78 1.21 5.37 6.18
CA LYS A 78 2.41 4.58 6.48
C LYS A 78 3.30 4.44 5.26
N LEU A 79 2.74 4.20 4.08
CA LEU A 79 3.48 4.08 2.83
C LEU A 79 4.29 5.37 2.52
N LYS A 80 3.64 6.54 2.62
CA LYS A 80 4.31 7.85 2.47
C LYS A 80 5.46 8.02 3.48
N THR A 81 5.19 7.72 4.75
CA THR A 81 6.20 7.82 5.82
C THR A 81 7.37 6.86 5.60
N TYR A 82 7.08 5.65 5.14
CA TYR A 82 8.08 4.62 4.85
C TYR A 82 9.03 5.05 3.73
N PHE A 83 8.47 5.48 2.58
CA PHE A 83 9.29 5.95 1.46
C PHE A 83 10.06 7.23 1.77
N GLN A 84 9.54 8.11 2.61
CA GLN A 84 10.33 9.24 3.12
C GLN A 84 11.54 8.77 3.92
N LYS A 85 11.38 7.77 4.79
CA LYS A 85 12.47 7.30 5.66
C LYS A 85 13.56 6.51 4.95
N ILE A 86 13.22 5.69 3.96
CA ILE A 86 14.21 4.84 3.28
C ILE A 86 14.96 5.56 2.15
N ASN A 87 14.48 6.74 1.73
CA ASN A 87 15.12 7.57 0.72
C ASN A 87 15.87 8.78 1.33
N LEU A 88 15.98 8.84 2.66
CA LEU A 88 16.86 9.76 3.40
C LEU A 88 18.24 9.14 3.59
#